data_AF-A0A183B842-F1
#
_entry.id   AF-A0A183B842-F1
#
_cell.length_a   1.000
_cell.length_b   1.000
_cell.length_c   1.000
_cell.angle_alpha   90.00
_cell.angle_beta   90.00
_cell.angle_gamma   90.00
#
_symmetry.space_group_name_H-M   'P 1'
#
loop_
_entity.id
_entity.type
_entity.pdbx_description
1 polymer ?
#
loop_
_entity_poly.entity_id
_entity_poly.type
_entity_poly.pdbx_seq_one_letter_code
_entity_poly.pdbx_strand_id
1 'polypeptide(L)'
;LKCATTLYRKFDDLGNAMRCALRLNNMDTIQEIFSDASKAGASVQRQLAYLLGKQGVVLPDDENMTDEDLTEMLWNTRLSEHFLSLGRELDIMEPKLPEDIYKTHLETVRPTLNTAALDSARANLAASYVNGLVNCGFGKEKLLQGTGKEVHWLFKQKEFCKLIVIVCNFLVFKEYGSYHTIFFFVVEHSWHSCQTTQ
;
A
#
# COMPACT_ATOMS: atom_id res chain seq x y z
N LEU A 1 6.09 13.03 25.90
CA LEU A 1 5.11 13.27 24.82
C LEU A 1 4.23 14.50 25.06
N LYS A 2 3.58 14.68 26.23
CA LYS A 2 2.76 15.89 26.53
C LYS A 2 3.52 17.23 26.45
N CYS A 3 4.79 17.24 26.88
CA CYS A 3 5.65 18.41 26.72
C CYS A 3 6.07 18.65 25.26
N ALA A 4 6.17 17.59 24.45
CA ALA A 4 6.50 17.70 23.03
C ALA A 4 5.30 18.24 22.23
N THR A 5 4.07 17.78 22.48
CA THR A 5 2.86 18.33 21.84
C THR A 5 2.70 19.83 22.10
N THR A 6 2.91 20.25 23.35
CA THR A 6 2.86 21.68 23.71
C THR A 6 3.98 22.50 23.06
N LEU A 7 5.18 21.93 22.91
CA LEU A 7 6.27 22.57 22.18
C LEU A 7 5.95 22.72 20.68
N TYR A 8 5.49 21.65 20.03
CA TYR A 8 5.13 21.69 18.60
C TYR A 8 3.99 22.67 18.32
N ARG A 9 2.98 22.75 19.20
CA ARG A 9 1.93 23.78 19.10
C ARG A 9 2.47 25.20 19.20
N LYS A 10 3.49 25.46 20.04
CA LYS A 10 4.13 26.78 20.12
C LYS A 10 4.89 27.18 18.86
N PHE A 11 5.41 26.20 18.12
CA PHE A 11 6.11 26.41 16.85
C PHE A 11 5.18 26.33 15.63
N ASP A 12 3.86 26.26 15.84
CA ASP A 12 2.86 26.11 14.78
C ASP A 12 3.03 24.85 13.90
N ASP A 13 3.78 23.86 14.39
CA ASP A 13 3.96 22.57 13.72
C ASP A 13 2.83 21.62 14.11
N LEU A 14 1.66 21.85 13.51
CA LEU A 14 0.43 21.11 13.79
C LEU A 14 0.54 19.62 13.39
N GLY A 15 1.33 19.30 12.36
CA GLY A 15 1.53 17.93 11.88
C GLY A 15 2.26 17.06 12.92
N ASN A 16 3.40 17.53 13.43
CA ASN A 16 4.14 16.79 14.46
C ASN A 16 3.43 16.84 15.82
N ALA A 17 2.71 17.92 16.13
CA ALA A 17 1.82 17.98 17.29
C ALA A 17 0.75 16.88 17.23
N MET A 18 0.05 16.73 16.10
CA MET A 18 -0.98 15.70 15.90
C MET A 18 -0.41 14.29 16.05
N ARG A 19 0.75 14.00 15.45
CA ARG A 19 1.41 12.69 15.59
C ARG A 19 1.73 12.35 17.06
N CYS A 20 2.16 13.33 17.83
CA CYS A 20 2.42 13.14 19.26
C CYS A 20 1.13 12.97 20.06
N ALA A 21 0.05 13.68 19.70
CA ALA A 21 -1.27 13.57 20.32
C ALA A 21 -1.91 12.20 20.04
N LEU A 22 -1.82 11.69 18.80
CA LEU A 22 -2.28 10.35 18.42
C LEU A 22 -1.57 9.25 19.20
N ARG A 23 -0.26 9.37 19.42
CA ARG A 23 0.50 8.43 20.26
C ARG A 23 0.10 8.47 21.74
N LEU A 24 -0.36 9.64 22.21
CA LEU A 24 -0.87 9.82 23.56
C LEU A 24 -2.33 9.35 23.72
N ASN A 25 -3.02 9.09 22.61
CA ASN A 25 -4.43 8.72 22.55
C ASN A 25 -5.34 9.66 23.37
N ASN A 26 -5.06 10.96 23.32
CA ASN A 26 -5.85 11.97 24.02
C ASN A 26 -6.73 12.72 23.01
N MET A 27 -8.02 12.38 23.00
CA MET A 27 -9.01 12.91 22.05
C MET A 27 -9.22 14.41 22.17
N ASP A 28 -9.18 14.97 23.39
CA ASP A 28 -9.35 16.41 23.61
C ASP A 28 -8.23 17.18 22.90
N THR A 29 -6.98 16.73 23.07
CA THR A 29 -5.83 17.36 22.41
C THR A 29 -5.85 17.20 20.89
N ILE A 30 -6.43 16.11 20.37
CA ILE A 30 -6.58 15.87 18.93
C ILE A 30 -7.59 16.86 18.34
N GLN A 31 -8.73 17.05 18.99
CA GLN A 31 -9.76 18.01 18.58
C GLN A 31 -9.27 19.45 18.61
N GLU A 32 -8.53 19.82 19.66
CA GLU A 32 -7.92 21.15 19.77
C GLU A 32 -6.96 21.42 18.61
N ILE A 33 -6.06 20.48 18.30
CA ILE A 33 -5.11 20.61 17.19
C ILE A 33 -5.83 20.66 15.84
N PHE A 34 -6.90 19.89 15.68
CA PHE A 34 -7.70 19.90 14.46
C PHE A 34 -8.45 21.23 14.26
N SER A 35 -8.97 21.80 15.35
CA SER A 35 -9.62 23.12 15.36
C SER A 35 -8.63 24.25 15.08
N ASP A 36 -7.40 24.16 15.58
CA ASP A 36 -6.32 25.10 15.26
C ASP A 36 -5.93 25.02 13.77
N ALA A 37 -5.93 23.81 13.18
CA ALA A 37 -5.65 23.62 11.77
C ALA A 37 -6.70 24.27 10.84
N SER A 38 -7.97 24.31 11.25
CA SER A 38 -9.01 25.01 10.51
C SER A 38 -8.72 26.52 10.38
N LYS A 39 -8.05 27.11 11.38
CA LYS A 39 -7.66 28.53 11.37
C LYS A 39 -6.38 28.79 10.58
N ALA A 40 -5.44 27.83 10.57
CA ALA A 40 -4.15 27.96 9.88
C ALA A 40 -4.28 27.84 8.36
N GLY A 41 -5.22 27.03 7.86
CA GLY A 41 -5.56 26.96 6.45
C GLY A 41 -6.15 25.62 6.01
N ALA A 42 -6.99 25.66 4.98
CA ALA A 42 -7.70 24.48 4.48
C ALA A 42 -6.78 23.34 4.03
N SER A 43 -5.58 23.63 3.51
CA SER A 43 -4.61 22.60 3.09
C SER A 43 -4.06 21.80 4.28
N VAL A 44 -3.72 22.47 5.38
CA VAL A 44 -3.20 21.83 6.59
C VAL A 44 -4.29 20.99 7.26
N GLN A 45 -5.52 21.51 7.29
CA GLN A 45 -6.68 20.78 7.80
C GLN A 45 -6.95 19.48 7.01
N ARG A 46 -6.90 19.53 5.67
CA ARG A 46 -7.03 18.33 4.81
C ARG A 46 -5.91 17.32 5.03
N GLN A 47 -4.67 17.78 5.16
CA GLN A 47 -3.54 16.89 5.46
C GLN A 47 -3.70 16.17 6.80
N LEU A 48 -4.22 16.86 7.81
CA LEU A 48 -4.51 16.27 9.11
C LEU A 48 -5.72 15.32 9.06
N ALA A 49 -6.74 15.63 8.25
CA ALA A 49 -7.87 14.73 8.02
C ALA A 49 -7.42 13.37 7.44
N TYR A 50 -6.56 13.36 6.42
CA TYR A 50 -5.98 12.10 5.90
C TYR A 50 -5.16 11.35 6.95
N LEU A 51 -4.44 12.07 7.83
CA LEU A 51 -3.68 11.44 8.91
C LEU A 51 -4.60 10.77 9.94
N LEU A 52 -5.72 11.41 10.27
CA LEU A 52 -6.74 10.88 11.19
C LEU A 52 -7.50 9.70 10.58
N GLY A 53 -7.92 9.82 9.31
CA GLY A 53 -8.62 8.74 8.60
C GLY A 53 -7.77 7.48 8.47
N LYS A 54 -6.46 7.63 8.19
CA LYS A 54 -5.51 6.50 8.19
C LYS A 54 -5.40 5.82 9.56
N GLN A 55 -5.45 6.59 10.64
CA GLN A 55 -5.35 6.06 12.00
C GLN A 55 -6.69 5.47 12.49
N GLY A 56 -7.79 5.69 11.76
CA GLY A 56 -9.13 5.24 12.14
C GLY A 56 -9.70 5.99 13.35
N VAL A 57 -9.29 7.24 13.55
CA VAL A 57 -9.79 8.07 14.66
C VAL A 57 -11.03 8.82 14.22
N VAL A 58 -12.15 8.55 14.87
CA VAL A 58 -13.43 9.24 14.63
C VAL A 58 -13.54 10.44 15.54
N LEU A 59 -13.80 11.62 14.96
CA LEU A 59 -14.01 12.83 15.75
C LEU A 59 -15.49 12.92 16.17
N PRO A 60 -15.80 13.30 17.42
CA PRO A 60 -17.18 13.44 17.88
C PRO A 60 -18.01 14.47 17.10
N ASP A 61 -17.37 15.46 16.48
CA ASP A 61 -18.03 16.54 15.74
C ASP A 61 -18.07 16.30 14.22
N ASP A 62 -17.74 15.10 13.74
CA ASP A 62 -17.67 14.79 12.29
C ASP A 62 -19.00 15.04 11.56
N GLU A 63 -20.15 14.86 12.24
CA GLU A 63 -21.48 15.07 11.64
C GLU A 63 -21.82 16.56 11.41
N ASN A 64 -21.13 17.48 12.09
CA ASN A 64 -21.39 18.93 12.02
C ASN A 64 -20.45 19.67 11.06
N MET A 65 -19.56 18.95 10.37
CA MET A 65 -18.64 19.55 9.42
C MET A 65 -19.37 19.94 8.14
N THR A 66 -19.31 21.23 7.79
CA THR A 66 -19.98 21.80 6.62
C THR A 66 -19.31 21.41 5.29
N ASP A 67 -18.08 20.92 5.34
CA ASP A 67 -17.28 20.54 4.17
C ASP A 67 -17.38 19.04 3.94
N GLU A 68 -18.19 18.64 2.96
CA GLU A 68 -18.42 17.24 2.59
C GLU A 68 -17.13 16.53 2.16
N ASP A 69 -16.24 17.24 1.45
CA ASP A 69 -14.94 16.72 1.02
C ASP A 69 -14.06 16.36 2.23
N LEU A 70 -14.12 17.15 3.30
CA LEU A 70 -13.33 16.93 4.51
C LEU A 70 -13.81 15.68 5.26
N THR A 71 -15.12 15.48 5.31
CA THR A 71 -15.75 14.28 5.87
C THR A 71 -15.37 13.04 5.08
N GLU A 72 -15.38 13.09 3.74
CA GLU A 72 -14.90 11.99 2.90
C GLU A 72 -13.43 11.61 3.18
N MET A 73 -12.57 12.61 3.42
CA MET A 73 -11.16 12.39 3.76
C MET A 73 -10.97 11.73 5.13
N LEU A 74 -11.77 12.12 6.13
CA LEU A 74 -11.75 11.51 7.47
C LEU A 74 -12.19 10.04 7.43
N TRP A 75 -13.21 9.72 6.64
CA TRP A 75 -13.64 8.34 6.43
C TRP A 75 -12.78 7.55 5.46
N ASN A 76 -11.79 8.20 4.83
CA ASN A 76 -10.83 7.59 3.92
C ASN A 76 -11.51 6.85 2.74
N THR A 77 -12.64 7.37 2.25
CA THR A 77 -13.48 6.71 1.23
C THR A 77 -12.85 6.66 -0.16
N ARG A 78 -12.05 7.68 -0.49
CA ARG A 78 -11.44 7.90 -1.83
C ARG A 78 -9.93 7.65 -1.88
N LEU A 79 -9.37 6.96 -0.89
CA LEU A 79 -7.92 6.74 -0.81
C LEU A 79 -7.35 6.06 -2.06
N SER A 80 -8.05 5.06 -2.58
CA SER A 80 -7.66 4.32 -3.79
C SER A 80 -7.60 5.22 -5.03
N GLU A 81 -8.55 6.14 -5.17
CA GLU A 81 -8.57 7.12 -6.26
C GLU A 81 -7.38 8.07 -6.19
N HIS A 82 -7.08 8.60 -4.99
CA HIS A 82 -5.93 9.47 -4.77
C HIS A 82 -4.60 8.75 -4.99
N PHE A 83 -4.49 7.48 -4.58
CA PHE A 83 -3.33 6.64 -4.85
C PHE A 83 -3.08 6.47 -6.36
N LEU A 84 -4.13 6.19 -7.13
CA LEU A 84 -4.03 6.07 -8.58
C LEU A 84 -3.79 7.42 -9.28
N SER A 85 -4.30 8.53 -8.73
CA SER A 85 -3.98 9.88 -9.24
C SER A 85 -2.50 10.19 -9.06
N LEU A 86 -1.96 9.93 -7.87
CA LEU A 86 -0.54 10.13 -7.58
C LEU A 86 0.35 9.27 -8.50
N GLY A 87 -0.04 8.02 -8.76
CA GLY A 87 0.67 7.15 -9.70
C GLY A 87 0.70 7.70 -11.12
N ARG A 88 -0.40 8.33 -11.57
CA ARG A 88 -0.49 9.00 -12.88
C ARG A 88 0.39 10.26 -12.94
N GLU A 89 0.39 11.06 -11.88
CA GLU A 89 1.21 12.29 -11.80
C GLU A 89 2.71 12.01 -11.77
N LEU A 90 3.12 10.91 -11.13
CA LEU A 90 4.52 10.47 -11.08
C LEU A 90 4.97 9.66 -12.30
N ASP A 91 4.07 9.41 -13.27
CA ASP A 91 4.31 8.60 -14.46
C ASP A 91 4.87 7.19 -14.15
N ILE A 92 4.30 6.54 -13.13
CA ILE A 92 4.71 5.19 -12.67
C ILE A 92 3.66 4.10 -12.96
N MET A 93 2.60 4.43 -13.70
CA MET A 93 1.49 3.52 -13.99
C MET A 93 1.83 2.41 -14.98
N GLU A 94 2.92 2.57 -15.74
CA GLU A 94 3.37 1.55 -16.69
C GLU A 94 4.02 0.37 -15.94
N PRO A 95 3.56 -0.87 -16.18
CA PRO A 95 4.11 -2.03 -15.49
C PRO A 95 5.55 -2.29 -15.91
N LYS A 96 6.43 -2.45 -14.93
CA LYS A 96 7.86 -2.69 -15.12
C LYS A 96 8.16 -4.18 -15.03
N LEU A 97 9.08 -4.66 -15.85
CA LEU A 97 9.62 -6.01 -15.71
C LEU A 97 10.80 -6.01 -14.72
N PRO A 98 11.11 -7.15 -14.10
CA PRO A 98 12.32 -7.27 -13.28
C PRO A 98 13.59 -6.89 -14.04
N GLU A 99 13.64 -7.16 -15.35
CA GLU A 99 14.75 -6.82 -16.23
C GLU A 99 14.99 -5.31 -16.36
N ASP A 100 13.94 -4.49 -16.23
CA ASP A 100 14.04 -3.02 -16.27
C ASP A 100 14.63 -2.42 -14.98
N ILE A 101 14.77 -3.25 -13.94
CA ILE A 101 15.17 -2.87 -12.58
C ILE A 101 16.52 -3.49 -12.24
N TYR A 102 16.71 -4.76 -12.62
CA TYR A 102 17.97 -5.45 -12.49
C TYR A 102 18.94 -4.95 -13.56
N LYS A 103 20.00 -4.27 -13.14
CA LYS A 103 21.16 -4.03 -13.99
C LYS A 103 21.99 -5.31 -14.08
N THR A 104 21.53 -6.26 -14.90
CA THR A 104 22.17 -7.57 -15.13
C THR A 104 23.67 -7.49 -15.44
N HIS A 105 24.12 -6.38 -16.02
CA HIS A 105 25.54 -6.12 -16.33
C HIS A 105 26.42 -5.81 -15.10
N LEU A 106 25.83 -5.52 -13.93
CA LEU A 106 26.54 -5.31 -12.66
C LEU A 106 26.59 -6.59 -11.79
N GLU A 107 25.89 -7.64 -12.20
CA GLU A 107 25.95 -8.93 -11.51
C GLU A 107 27.31 -9.59 -11.82
N THR A 108 28.20 -9.60 -10.84
CA THR A 108 29.49 -10.28 -10.94
C THR A 108 29.25 -11.79 -10.91
N VAL A 109 29.07 -12.40 -12.08
CA VAL A 109 29.06 -13.86 -12.22
C VAL A 109 30.47 -14.36 -11.89
N ARG A 110 30.69 -14.87 -10.67
CA ARG A 110 31.93 -15.60 -10.34
C ARG A 110 31.87 -16.98 -11.00
N PRO A 111 32.76 -17.30 -11.95
CA PRO A 111 32.61 -18.46 -12.83
C PRO A 111 33.13 -19.78 -12.22
N THR A 112 33.00 -20.01 -10.90
CA THR A 112 33.80 -21.05 -10.21
C THR A 112 33.04 -22.18 -9.53
N LEU A 113 31.74 -22.42 -9.76
CA LEU A 113 31.11 -23.66 -9.27
C LEU A 113 29.84 -24.01 -10.05
N ASN A 114 29.57 -25.31 -10.24
CA ASN A 114 28.37 -25.88 -10.89
C ASN A 114 27.08 -25.64 -10.07
N THR A 115 26.74 -24.39 -9.76
CA THR A 115 25.52 -23.96 -9.05
C THR A 115 24.43 -23.43 -9.98
N ALA A 116 24.66 -23.41 -11.30
CA ALA A 116 23.81 -22.77 -12.30
C ALA A 116 22.30 -23.10 -12.21
N ALA A 117 21.93 -24.35 -11.90
CA ALA A 117 20.52 -24.74 -11.74
C ALA A 117 19.89 -24.24 -10.42
N LEU A 118 20.68 -24.23 -9.33
CA LEU A 118 20.25 -23.73 -8.02
C LEU A 118 20.14 -22.20 -8.03
N ASP A 119 21.06 -21.55 -8.74
CA ASP A 119 21.08 -20.10 -8.97
C ASP A 119 19.91 -19.68 -9.86
N SER A 120 19.52 -20.48 -10.87
CA SER A 120 18.35 -20.20 -11.70
C SER A 120 17.03 -20.27 -10.91
N ALA A 121 16.84 -21.26 -10.04
CA ALA A 121 15.62 -21.33 -9.20
C ALA A 121 15.51 -20.16 -8.21
N ARG A 122 16.64 -19.71 -7.64
CA ARG A 122 16.70 -18.54 -6.76
C ARG A 122 16.50 -17.23 -7.53
N ALA A 123 17.06 -17.12 -8.73
CA ALA A 123 16.86 -15.98 -9.61
C ALA A 123 15.40 -15.84 -10.05
N ASN A 124 14.74 -16.94 -10.43
CA ASN A 124 13.32 -16.94 -10.80
C ASN A 124 12.41 -16.55 -9.62
N LEU A 125 12.74 -16.99 -8.41
CA LEU A 125 12.07 -16.58 -7.17
C LEU A 125 12.23 -15.07 -6.94
N ALA A 126 13.46 -14.54 -7.02
CA ALA A 126 13.75 -13.12 -6.85
C ALA A 126 13.08 -12.25 -7.92
N ALA A 127 13.04 -12.71 -9.17
CA ALA A 127 12.33 -12.05 -10.26
C ALA A 127 10.82 -11.94 -9.99
N SER A 128 10.22 -13.00 -9.41
CA SER A 128 8.79 -13.00 -9.06
C SER A 128 8.47 -12.01 -7.95
N TYR A 129 9.33 -11.93 -6.93
CA TYR A 129 9.20 -10.93 -5.86
C TYR A 129 9.30 -9.51 -6.39
N VAL A 130 10.30 -9.24 -7.24
CA VAL A 130 10.49 -7.90 -7.81
C VAL A 130 9.32 -7.52 -8.71
N ASN A 131 8.84 -8.45 -9.55
CA ASN A 131 7.69 -8.18 -10.41
C ASN A 131 6.42 -7.85 -9.61
N GLY A 132 6.13 -8.63 -8.55
CA GLY A 132 4.98 -8.41 -7.70
C GLY A 132 5.09 -7.12 -6.88
N LEU A 133 6.27 -6.81 -6.32
CA LEU A 133 6.46 -5.62 -5.49
C LEU A 133 6.44 -4.33 -6.29
N VAL A 134 7.02 -4.32 -7.49
CA VAL A 134 7.13 -3.09 -8.30
C VAL A 134 5.81 -2.72 -8.96
N ASN A 135 5.00 -3.73 -9.30
CA ASN A 135 3.69 -3.52 -9.92
C ASN A 135 2.53 -3.55 -8.90
N CYS A 136 2.83 -3.74 -7.61
CA CYS A 136 1.83 -3.73 -6.54
C CYS A 136 1.07 -2.41 -6.49
N GLY A 137 -0.23 -2.44 -6.24
CA GLY A 137 -1.04 -1.22 -6.05
C GLY A 137 -1.74 -0.71 -7.32
N PHE A 138 -1.29 -1.09 -8.52
CA PHE A 138 -1.81 -0.52 -9.78
C PHE A 138 -2.75 -1.43 -10.58
N GLY A 139 -2.89 -2.69 -10.16
CA GLY A 139 -3.83 -3.66 -10.77
C GLY A 139 -3.45 -4.08 -12.19
N LYS A 140 -2.24 -3.74 -12.64
CA LYS A 140 -1.69 -4.10 -13.94
C LYS A 140 -0.36 -4.81 -13.74
N GLU A 141 -0.30 -6.09 -14.09
CA GLU A 141 0.93 -6.87 -14.00
C GLU A 141 1.22 -7.57 -15.32
N LYS A 142 2.39 -7.27 -15.90
CA LYS A 142 2.76 -7.73 -17.25
C LYS A 142 2.88 -9.25 -17.35
N LEU A 143 3.47 -9.90 -16.34
CA LEU A 143 3.66 -11.36 -16.32
C LEU A 143 2.36 -12.16 -16.13
N LEU A 144 1.31 -11.54 -15.59
CA LEU A 144 -0.01 -12.16 -15.46
C LEU A 144 -0.93 -11.87 -16.65
N GLN A 145 -0.72 -10.75 -17.33
CA GLN A 145 -1.46 -10.35 -18.52
C GLN A 145 -0.92 -10.97 -19.82
N GLY A 146 0.27 -11.57 -19.78
CA GLY A 146 0.92 -12.22 -20.91
C GLY A 146 0.24 -13.50 -21.41
N THR A 147 0.26 -13.71 -22.74
CA THR A 147 -0.36 -14.86 -23.41
C THR A 147 0.38 -16.17 -23.11
N GLY A 148 -0.29 -17.10 -22.42
CA GLY A 148 -0.03 -18.56 -22.38
C GLY A 148 1.32 -19.07 -21.84
N LYS A 149 2.45 -18.59 -22.36
CA LYS A 149 3.82 -19.01 -21.99
C LYS A 149 4.28 -18.38 -20.67
N GLU A 150 3.85 -17.16 -20.39
CA GLU A 150 4.20 -16.47 -19.15
C GLU A 150 3.44 -17.06 -17.94
N VAL A 151 2.16 -17.37 -18.09
CA VAL A 151 1.41 -18.07 -17.03
C VAL A 151 2.01 -19.46 -16.73
N HIS A 152 2.57 -20.14 -17.73
CA HIS A 152 3.21 -21.45 -17.55
C HIS A 152 4.48 -21.42 -16.65
N TRP A 153 5.24 -20.32 -16.62
CA TRP A 153 6.38 -20.21 -15.70
C TRP A 153 5.92 -20.07 -14.25
N LEU A 154 4.77 -19.41 -14.02
CA LEU A 154 4.18 -19.25 -12.69
C LEU A 154 3.79 -20.60 -12.07
N PHE A 155 3.29 -21.54 -12.87
CA PHE A 155 2.93 -22.88 -12.38
C PHE A 155 4.13 -23.70 -11.91
N LYS A 156 5.35 -23.41 -12.39
CA LYS A 156 6.61 -24.05 -11.96
C LYS A 156 7.15 -23.51 -10.63
N GLN A 157 6.61 -22.40 -10.13
CA GLN A 157 7.04 -21.79 -8.87
C GLN A 157 6.47 -22.51 -7.63
N LYS A 158 7.18 -22.42 -6.51
CA LYS A 158 6.69 -22.89 -5.19
C LYS A 158 5.47 -22.07 -4.74
N GLU A 159 4.61 -22.66 -3.92
CA GLU A 159 3.32 -22.07 -3.51
C GLU A 159 3.42 -20.64 -2.95
N PHE A 160 4.45 -20.34 -2.16
CA PHE A 160 4.68 -19.00 -1.61
C PHE A 160 4.88 -17.91 -2.68
N CYS A 161 5.47 -18.25 -3.82
CA CYS A 161 5.64 -17.32 -4.95
C CYS A 161 4.31 -16.99 -5.60
N LYS A 162 3.48 -18.02 -5.81
CA LYS A 162 2.14 -17.86 -6.38
C LYS A 162 1.30 -16.96 -5.48
N LEU A 163 1.38 -17.18 -4.16
CA LEU A 163 0.68 -16.36 -3.17
C LEU A 163 1.15 -14.90 -3.23
N ILE A 164 2.45 -14.61 -3.27
CA ILE A 164 2.95 -13.23 -3.33
C ILE A 164 2.43 -12.49 -4.56
N VAL A 165 2.50 -13.13 -5.74
CA VAL A 165 2.09 -12.51 -7.01
C VAL A 165 0.58 -12.22 -7.01
N ILE A 166 -0.22 -13.16 -6.50
CA ILE A 166 -1.67 -12.99 -6.37
C ILE A 166 -2.00 -11.89 -5.35
N VAL A 167 -1.36 -11.91 -4.17
CA VAL A 167 -1.60 -10.94 -3.10
C VAL A 167 -1.21 -9.52 -3.53
N CYS A 168 -0.10 -9.33 -4.24
CA CYS A 168 0.32 -8.02 -4.75
C CYS A 168 -0.68 -7.42 -5.75
N ASN A 169 -1.38 -8.25 -6.53
CA ASN A 169 -2.48 -7.78 -7.39
C ASN A 169 -3.75 -7.47 -6.60
N PHE A 170 -4.02 -8.23 -5.52
CA PHE A 170 -5.21 -8.04 -4.68
C PHE A 170 -5.08 -6.93 -3.62
N LEU A 171 -3.87 -6.46 -3.31
CA LEU A 171 -3.67 -5.31 -2.42
C LEU A 171 -4.37 -4.04 -2.93
N VAL A 172 -4.66 -3.96 -4.24
CA VAL A 172 -5.48 -2.88 -4.84
C VAL A 172 -6.95 -2.95 -4.43
N PHE A 173 -7.48 -4.16 -4.19
CA PHE A 173 -8.89 -4.37 -3.89
C PHE A 173 -9.24 -4.23 -2.41
N LYS A 174 -8.23 -4.18 -1.51
CA LYS A 174 -8.48 -4.14 -0.06
C LYS A 174 -8.92 -2.76 0.47
N GLU A 175 -8.80 -1.69 -0.32
CA GLU A 175 -9.26 -0.35 0.09
C GLU A 175 -10.60 0.08 -0.53
N TYR A 176 -11.30 -0.79 -1.25
CA TYR A 176 -12.72 -0.60 -1.54
C TYR A 176 -13.53 -1.09 -0.35
N GLY A 177 -14.20 -0.15 0.32
CA GLY A 177 -14.88 -0.37 1.59
C GLY A 177 -15.85 -1.56 1.64
N SER A 178 -15.96 -2.08 2.85
CA SER A 178 -17.12 -2.81 3.37
C SER A 178 -17.42 -4.21 2.82
N TYR A 179 -16.56 -5.20 3.11
CA TYR A 179 -17.01 -6.59 3.31
C TYR A 179 -16.13 -7.32 4.33
N HIS A 180 -16.58 -7.39 5.58
CA HIS A 180 -15.95 -8.10 6.70
C HIS A 180 -15.99 -9.66 6.54
N THR A 181 -16.27 -10.21 5.35
CA THR A 181 -16.51 -11.67 5.21
C THR A 181 -15.84 -12.30 3.98
N ILE A 182 -15.22 -11.54 3.08
CA ILE A 182 -14.65 -12.11 1.84
C ILE A 182 -13.18 -12.56 2.00
N PHE A 183 -12.52 -12.17 3.10
CA PHE A 183 -11.09 -12.45 3.30
C PHE A 183 -10.75 -13.94 3.51
N PHE A 184 -11.72 -14.78 3.87
CA PHE A 184 -11.51 -16.23 4.01
C PHE A 184 -11.74 -17.01 2.71
N PHE A 185 -12.63 -16.53 1.84
CA PHE A 185 -13.12 -17.36 0.72
C PHE A 185 -12.13 -17.46 -0.44
N VAL A 186 -11.36 -16.41 -0.75
CA VAL A 186 -10.46 -16.41 -1.93
C VAL A 186 -9.12 -17.10 -1.66
N VAL A 187 -8.65 -17.07 -0.40
CA VAL A 187 -7.49 -17.85 0.02
C VAL A 187 -7.83 -19.34 0.03
N GLU A 188 -9.00 -19.75 0.53
CA GLU A 188 -9.44 -21.15 0.48
C GLU A 188 -9.72 -21.64 -0.95
N HIS A 189 -10.43 -20.88 -1.80
CA HIS A 189 -10.75 -21.33 -3.16
C HIS A 189 -9.52 -21.44 -4.06
N SER A 190 -8.53 -20.56 -3.90
CA SER A 190 -7.26 -20.65 -4.62
C SER A 190 -6.39 -21.80 -4.10
N TRP A 191 -6.45 -22.10 -2.79
CA TRP A 191 -5.77 -23.25 -2.20
C TRP A 191 -6.40 -24.58 -2.64
N HIS A 192 -7.74 -24.65 -2.73
CA HIS A 192 -8.46 -25.84 -3.20
C HIS A 192 -8.29 -26.07 -4.71
N SER A 193 -8.27 -25.03 -5.55
CA SER A 193 -7.95 -25.19 -6.99
C SER A 193 -6.51 -25.64 -7.24
N CYS A 194 -5.56 -25.26 -6.37
CA CYS A 194 -4.19 -25.77 -6.44
C CYS A 194 -4.09 -27.26 -6.04
N GLN A 195 -4.96 -27.76 -5.16
CA GLN A 195 -4.97 -29.18 -4.76
C GLN A 195 -5.71 -30.10 -5.74
N THR A 196 -6.63 -29.58 -6.55
CA THR A 196 -7.44 -30.40 -7.49
C THR A 196 -6.77 -30.63 -8.85
N THR A 197 -5.53 -30.17 -9.03
CA THR A 197 -4.72 -30.41 -10.23
C THR A 197 -3.49 -31.27 -9.92
N GLN A 198 -3.67 -32.32 -9.12
CA GLN A 198 -2.75 -33.46 -8.99
C GLN A 198 -3.40 -34.72 -9.55
#